data_AF-A0A1I0PYZ4-F1
#
_entry.id   AF-A0A1I0PYZ4-F1
#
_cell.length_a   1.000
_cell.length_b   1.000
_cell.length_c   1.000
_cell.angle_alpha   90.00
_cell.angle_beta   90.00
_cell.angle_gamma   90.00
#
_symmetry.space_group_name_H-M   'P 1'
#
loop_
_entity.id
_entity.type
_entity.pdbx_description
1 polymer ?
#
loop_
_entity_poly.entity_id
_entity_poly.type
_entity_poly.pdbx_seq_one_letter_code
_entity_poly.pdbx_strand_id
1 'polypeptide(L)'
;MTGTTSLQTIWKKAVWMTNSPVVYAPKDQRLEKQRLDSVSALEAFGKEVQCSENSKLTVAAQLTKGLEKAQKITGPRMALASAMQDNLVKWLLSEKLIALGFEHPRKLDDLPRIVPAEFWRGTKNWDRSTLSHQSIKFVDIRIIYPSYLTDMKMGNIASDEAAVVKSKVKIGRPSVSGQLLRCFEALLESGKINPRNSFASHFSMIKAWLNEHNPDMMPNPQKLSDNTIRKHLSSKFNSLKD
;
A
#
# COMPACT_ATOMS: atom_id res chain seq x y z
N MET A 1 -23.84 7.21 28.75
CA MET A 1 -23.98 6.41 27.52
C MET A 1 -22.78 6.69 26.63
N THR A 2 -21.72 5.90 26.77
CA THR A 2 -20.46 6.04 26.01
C THR A 2 -20.62 5.32 24.67
N GLY A 3 -20.89 6.07 23.61
CA GLY A 3 -21.06 5.51 22.26
C GLY A 3 -19.75 5.01 21.68
N THR A 4 -19.56 3.69 21.66
CA THR A 4 -18.46 3.05 20.92
C THR A 4 -18.67 3.34 19.42
N THR A 5 -17.89 4.25 18.86
CA THR A 5 -18.00 4.61 17.44
C THR A 5 -17.37 3.50 16.59
N SER A 6 -18.17 2.73 15.85
CA SER A 6 -17.67 1.63 15.01
C SER A 6 -16.82 2.13 13.82
N LEU A 7 -15.90 1.30 13.31
CA LEU A 7 -15.10 1.60 12.11
C LEU A 7 -15.99 1.94 10.89
N GLN A 8 -17.20 1.37 10.82
CA GLN A 8 -18.21 1.71 9.82
C GLN A 8 -18.57 3.21 9.86
N THR A 9 -18.78 3.76 11.06
CA THR A 9 -19.13 5.17 11.25
C THR A 9 -17.96 6.08 10.91
N ILE A 10 -16.73 5.68 11.23
CA ILE A 10 -15.52 6.44 10.89
C ILE A 10 -15.30 6.42 9.37
N TRP A 11 -15.42 5.26 8.73
CA TRP A 11 -15.33 5.13 7.28
C TRP A 11 -16.38 6.00 6.56
N LYS A 12 -17.61 6.10 7.09
CA LYS A 12 -18.63 7.00 6.54
C LYS A 12 -18.23 8.48 6.57
N LYS A 13 -17.44 8.90 7.56
CA LYS A 13 -16.92 10.28 7.71
C LYS A 13 -15.61 10.53 6.94
N ALA A 14 -14.89 9.47 6.57
CA ALA A 14 -13.64 9.55 5.83
C ALA A 14 -13.85 10.04 4.39
N VAL A 15 -12.79 10.61 3.80
CA VAL A 15 -12.82 11.21 2.47
C VAL A 15 -12.52 10.14 1.42
N TRP A 16 -13.29 10.07 0.34
CA TRP A 16 -13.01 9.16 -0.77
C TRP A 16 -11.59 9.31 -1.32
N MET A 17 -10.93 8.18 -1.65
CA MET A 17 -9.59 8.18 -2.21
C MET A 17 -9.48 9.05 -3.47
N THR A 18 -10.53 9.12 -4.29
CA THR A 18 -10.60 9.99 -5.48
C THR A 18 -10.40 11.48 -5.14
N ASN A 19 -10.96 11.95 -4.03
CA ASN A 19 -10.92 13.37 -3.63
C ASN A 19 -9.79 13.71 -2.66
N SER A 20 -9.23 12.68 -2.03
CA SER A 20 -8.22 12.82 -0.98
C SER A 20 -6.95 13.55 -1.41
N PRO A 21 -6.42 13.42 -2.65
CA PRO A 21 -5.25 14.17 -3.08
C PRO A 21 -5.45 15.68 -2.93
N VAL A 22 -6.66 16.18 -3.21
CA VAL A 22 -6.97 17.62 -3.11
C VAL A 22 -7.23 18.02 -1.67
N VAL A 23 -7.98 17.22 -0.90
CA VAL A 23 -8.34 17.56 0.48
C VAL A 23 -7.11 17.64 1.38
N TYR A 24 -6.19 16.68 1.22
CA TYR A 24 -4.99 16.58 2.04
C TYR A 24 -3.78 17.28 1.41
N ALA A 25 -3.89 17.86 0.22
CA ALA A 25 -2.77 18.59 -0.37
C ALA A 25 -2.32 19.78 0.51
N PRO A 26 -1.00 20.05 0.54
CA PRO A 26 -0.45 21.31 1.04
C PRO A 26 -1.19 22.55 0.51
N LYS A 27 -1.22 23.62 1.30
CA LYS A 27 -2.01 24.83 1.01
C LYS A 27 -1.62 25.47 -0.33
N ASP A 28 -0.32 25.58 -0.60
CA ASP A 28 0.26 26.04 -1.85
C ASP A 28 -0.24 25.24 -3.05
N GLN A 29 -0.23 23.91 -2.97
CA GLN A 29 -0.72 23.04 -4.03
C GLN A 29 -2.22 23.21 -4.28
N ARG A 30 -3.04 23.38 -3.23
CA ARG A 30 -4.48 23.64 -3.37
C ARG A 30 -4.77 25.00 -4.02
N LEU A 31 -4.04 26.05 -3.65
CA LEU A 31 -4.15 27.37 -4.26
C LEU A 31 -3.75 27.32 -5.74
N GLU A 32 -2.67 26.63 -6.07
CA GLU A 32 -2.23 26.48 -7.45
C GLU A 32 -3.25 25.68 -8.28
N LYS A 33 -3.87 24.65 -7.70
CA LYS A 33 -4.97 23.93 -8.35
C LYS A 33 -6.14 24.85 -8.65
N GLN A 34 -6.56 25.66 -7.69
CA GLN A 34 -7.63 26.64 -7.88
C GLN A 34 -7.30 27.64 -8.99
N ARG A 35 -6.04 28.11 -9.03
CA ARG A 35 -5.52 29.01 -10.07
C ARG A 35 -5.51 28.35 -11.45
N LEU A 36 -5.13 27.07 -11.54
CA LEU A 36 -5.12 26.34 -12.80
C LEU A 36 -6.54 25.98 -13.26
N ASP A 37 -7.44 25.65 -12.34
CA ASP A 37 -8.83 25.28 -12.63
C ASP A 37 -9.67 26.49 -13.09
N SER A 38 -9.33 27.72 -12.65
CA SER A 38 -10.00 28.95 -13.11
C SER A 38 -9.71 29.31 -14.57
N VAL A 39 -8.70 28.70 -15.20
CA VAL A 39 -8.36 28.91 -16.61
C VAL A 39 -8.95 27.81 -17.48
N SER A 40 -10.04 28.07 -18.21
CA SER A 40 -10.64 27.06 -19.08
C SER A 40 -9.78 26.77 -20.32
N ALA A 41 -9.24 25.54 -20.40
CA ALA A 41 -8.50 25.07 -21.57
C ALA A 41 -9.37 25.01 -22.83
N LEU A 42 -10.66 24.71 -22.66
CA LEU A 42 -11.62 24.63 -23.75
C LEU A 42 -11.96 26.03 -24.30
N GLU A 43 -12.09 27.02 -23.42
CA GLU A 43 -12.28 28.42 -23.85
C GLU A 43 -11.01 29.00 -24.47
N ALA A 44 -9.82 28.65 -23.95
CA ALA A 44 -8.56 29.07 -24.54
C ALA A 44 -8.35 28.47 -25.94
N PHE A 45 -8.77 27.21 -26.15
CA PHE A 45 -8.78 26.57 -27.46
C PHE A 45 -9.83 27.21 -28.38
N GLY A 46 -11.08 27.34 -27.93
CA GLY A 46 -12.18 27.90 -28.71
C GLY A 46 -11.93 29.35 -29.13
N LYS A 47 -11.41 30.19 -28.24
CA LYS A 47 -11.05 31.59 -28.55
C LYS A 47 -9.93 31.69 -29.58
N GLU A 48 -8.92 30.80 -29.55
CA GLU A 48 -7.83 30.85 -30.53
C GLU A 48 -8.27 30.35 -31.91
N VAL A 49 -9.14 29.35 -31.96
CA VAL A 49 -9.73 28.83 -33.21
C VAL A 49 -10.73 29.83 -33.81
N GLN A 50 -11.45 30.61 -32.99
CA GLN A 50 -12.40 31.62 -33.46
C GLN A 50 -11.76 32.98 -33.79
N CYS A 51 -10.76 33.45 -33.05
CA CYS A 51 -10.08 34.72 -33.34
C CYS A 51 -9.14 34.68 -34.57
N SER A 52 -9.10 33.55 -35.28
CA SER A 52 -8.19 33.34 -36.41
C SER A 52 -8.74 33.80 -37.76
N GLU A 53 -9.99 34.29 -37.85
CA GLU A 53 -10.58 34.82 -39.08
C GLU A 53 -9.76 35.97 -39.72
N ASN A 54 -8.90 36.64 -38.95
CA ASN A 54 -7.98 37.68 -39.43
C ASN A 54 -6.51 37.22 -39.57
N SER A 55 -6.19 35.94 -39.38
CA SER A 55 -4.82 35.44 -39.43
C SER A 55 -4.54 34.74 -40.77
N LYS A 56 -3.41 35.07 -41.42
CA LYS A 56 -2.94 34.41 -42.66
C LYS A 56 -2.50 32.93 -42.47
N LEU A 57 -2.86 32.31 -41.35
CA LEU A 57 -2.45 30.96 -41.01
C LEU A 57 -3.41 29.94 -41.62
N THR A 58 -2.87 28.80 -42.08
CA THR A 58 -3.68 27.67 -42.54
C THR A 58 -4.48 27.06 -41.39
N VAL A 59 -5.63 26.46 -41.70
CA VAL A 59 -6.49 25.78 -40.71
C VAL A 59 -5.71 24.76 -39.87
N ALA A 60 -4.77 24.02 -40.49
CA ALA A 60 -3.90 23.09 -39.78
C ALA A 60 -2.97 23.79 -38.76
N ALA A 61 -2.36 24.92 -39.13
CA ALA A 61 -1.52 25.69 -38.21
C ALA A 61 -2.31 26.30 -37.04
N GLN A 62 -3.57 26.68 -37.28
CA GLN A 62 -4.47 27.19 -36.25
C GLN A 62 -4.86 26.09 -35.24
N LEU A 63 -5.16 24.88 -35.72
CA LEU A 63 -5.44 23.72 -34.87
C LEU A 63 -4.24 23.35 -34.00
N THR A 64 -3.03 23.31 -34.57
CA THR A 64 -1.79 23.06 -33.81
C THR A 64 -1.58 24.09 -32.72
N LYS A 65 -1.75 25.38 -33.04
CA LYS A 65 -1.58 26.48 -32.07
C LYS A 65 -2.63 26.44 -30.95
N GLY A 66 -3.88 26.11 -31.29
CA GLY A 66 -4.94 25.87 -30.31
C GLY A 66 -4.59 24.70 -29.38
N LEU A 67 -4.12 23.59 -29.94
CA LEU A 67 -3.71 22.40 -29.18
C LEU A 67 -2.53 22.70 -28.25
N GLU A 68 -1.51 23.42 -28.71
CA GLU A 68 -0.37 23.85 -27.89
C GLU A 68 -0.82 24.71 -26.69
N LYS A 69 -1.74 25.65 -26.90
CA LYS A 69 -2.30 26.45 -25.79
C LYS A 69 -3.10 25.60 -24.82
N ALA A 70 -3.91 24.66 -25.30
CA ALA A 70 -4.65 23.73 -24.45
C ALA A 70 -3.70 22.81 -23.65
N GLN A 71 -2.61 22.35 -24.25
CA GLN A 71 -1.57 21.55 -23.59
C GLN A 71 -0.82 22.36 -22.52
N LYS A 72 -0.52 23.63 -22.77
CA LYS A 72 0.08 24.54 -21.76
C LYS A 72 -0.77 24.71 -20.51
N ILE A 73 -2.08 24.46 -20.60
CA ILE A 73 -3.00 24.49 -19.45
C ILE A 73 -3.16 23.08 -18.84
N THR A 74 -3.34 22.06 -19.69
CA THR A 74 -3.64 20.69 -19.26
C THR A 74 -2.43 19.97 -18.67
N GLY A 75 -1.23 20.21 -19.23
CA GLY A 75 0.02 19.62 -18.75
C GLY A 75 0.32 19.96 -17.28
N PRO A 76 0.35 21.25 -16.89
CA PRO A 76 0.52 21.64 -15.49
C PRO A 76 -0.53 21.06 -14.55
N ARG A 77 -1.79 20.96 -14.99
CA ARG A 77 -2.87 20.33 -14.19
C ARG A 77 -2.60 18.86 -13.91
N MET A 78 -2.19 18.10 -14.93
CA MET A 78 -1.83 16.69 -14.77
C MET A 78 -0.62 16.51 -13.87
N ALA A 79 0.42 17.32 -14.06
CA ALA A 79 1.63 17.28 -13.23
C ALA A 79 1.31 17.58 -11.76
N LEU A 80 0.50 18.62 -11.50
CA LEU A 80 0.07 18.97 -10.15
C LEU A 80 -0.79 17.87 -9.53
N ALA A 81 -1.72 17.29 -10.28
CA ALA A 81 -2.55 16.18 -9.80
C ALA A 81 -1.68 14.97 -9.41
N SER A 82 -0.69 14.61 -10.23
CA SER A 82 0.28 13.55 -9.90
C SER A 82 1.07 13.88 -8.64
N ALA A 83 1.57 15.12 -8.51
CA ALA A 83 2.33 15.55 -7.34
C ALA A 83 1.50 15.47 -6.05
N MET A 84 0.21 15.84 -6.09
CA MET A 84 -0.70 15.70 -4.95
C MET A 84 -0.94 14.23 -4.59
N GLN A 85 -1.12 13.36 -5.58
CA GLN A 85 -1.28 11.92 -5.36
C GLN A 85 -0.02 11.31 -4.73
N ASP A 86 1.17 11.68 -5.20
CA ASP A 86 2.44 11.20 -4.65
C ASP A 86 2.64 11.67 -3.21
N ASN A 87 2.30 12.91 -2.90
CA ASN A 87 2.34 13.44 -1.54
C ASN A 87 1.40 12.67 -0.61
N LEU A 88 0.18 12.39 -1.06
CA LEU A 88 -0.80 11.59 -0.31
C LEU A 88 -0.26 10.18 -0.03
N VAL A 89 0.31 9.52 -1.03
CA VAL A 89 0.92 8.18 -0.86
C VAL A 89 2.07 8.22 0.14
N LYS A 90 2.93 9.25 0.12
CA LYS A 90 3.99 9.42 1.13
C LYS A 90 3.41 9.53 2.55
N TRP A 91 2.30 10.24 2.73
CA TRP A 91 1.65 10.36 4.03
C TRP A 91 0.98 9.07 4.50
N LEU A 92 0.41 8.29 3.58
CA LEU A 92 -0.14 6.96 3.87
C LEU A 92 0.97 5.96 4.22
N LEU A 93 2.10 5.98 3.51
CA LEU A 93 3.27 5.13 3.81
C LEU A 93 3.95 5.49 5.13
N SER A 94 3.87 6.74 5.57
CA SER A 94 4.40 7.21 6.86
C SER A 94 3.37 7.22 7.98
N GLU A 95 2.19 6.63 7.75
CA GLU A 95 1.10 6.50 8.71
C GLU A 95 0.56 7.84 9.29
N LYS A 96 0.91 8.97 8.66
CA LYS A 96 0.34 10.30 8.97
C LYS A 96 -1.13 10.38 8.57
N LEU A 97 -1.52 9.58 7.59
CA LEU A 97 -2.88 9.31 7.18
C LEU A 97 -3.11 7.81 7.21
N ILE A 98 -4.35 7.43 7.45
CA ILE A 98 -4.80 6.04 7.33
C ILE A 98 -5.83 5.94 6.23
N ALA A 99 -5.89 4.76 5.62
CA ALA A 99 -6.93 4.43 4.68
C ALA A 99 -7.79 3.30 5.23
N LEU A 100 -9.09 3.40 4.98
CA LEU A 100 -10.12 2.45 5.35
C LEU A 100 -10.81 1.98 4.07
N GLY A 101 -10.95 0.69 3.86
CA GLY A 101 -11.62 0.13 2.68
C GLY A 101 -12.04 -1.31 2.90
N PHE A 102 -12.58 -1.94 1.86
CA PHE A 102 -13.02 -3.34 1.93
C PHE A 102 -12.15 -4.21 1.05
N GLU A 103 -11.82 -5.40 1.53
CA GLU A 103 -11.17 -6.42 0.71
C GLU A 103 -12.18 -6.98 -0.31
N HIS A 104 -11.74 -7.19 -1.55
CA HIS A 104 -12.58 -7.74 -2.62
C HIS A 104 -12.35 -9.26 -2.72
N PRO A 105 -13.41 -10.09 -2.88
CA PRO A 105 -14.82 -9.72 -2.98
C PRO A 105 -15.43 -9.33 -1.63
N ARG A 106 -16.24 -8.27 -1.65
CA ARG A 106 -16.93 -7.73 -0.47
C ARG A 106 -18.32 -8.35 -0.32
N LYS A 107 -18.69 -8.71 0.91
CA LYS A 107 -20.07 -9.03 1.33
C LYS A 107 -20.75 -7.81 1.94
N LEU A 108 -22.09 -7.82 1.98
CA LEU A 108 -22.88 -6.70 2.48
C LEU A 108 -22.52 -6.31 3.92
N ASP A 109 -22.28 -7.32 4.76
CA ASP A 109 -21.99 -7.19 6.20
C ASP A 109 -20.50 -7.07 6.53
N ASP A 110 -19.63 -7.04 5.52
CA ASP A 110 -18.20 -6.85 5.78
C ASP A 110 -17.97 -5.46 6.35
N LEU A 111 -17.12 -5.40 7.38
CA LEU A 111 -16.66 -4.15 7.98
C LEU A 111 -15.43 -3.60 7.24
N PRO A 112 -15.28 -2.27 7.14
CA PRO A 112 -14.11 -1.65 6.56
C PRO A 112 -12.89 -1.99 7.43
N ARG A 113 -11.77 -2.22 6.75
CA ARG A 113 -10.49 -2.53 7.35
C ARG A 113 -9.50 -1.41 7.05
N ILE A 114 -8.54 -1.24 7.94
CA ILE A 114 -7.39 -0.40 7.67
C ILE A 114 -6.60 -1.03 6.52
N VAL A 115 -6.35 -0.26 5.47
CA VAL A 115 -5.53 -0.66 4.33
C VAL A 115 -4.07 -0.52 4.74
N PRO A 116 -3.29 -1.61 4.81
CA PRO A 116 -1.92 -1.54 5.29
C PRO A 116 -1.01 -0.70 4.38
N ALA A 117 0.03 -0.10 4.96
CA ALA A 117 0.94 0.81 4.25
C ALA A 117 1.61 0.15 3.04
N GLU A 118 2.00 -1.12 3.13
CA GLU A 118 2.68 -1.86 2.07
C GLU A 118 1.83 -1.99 0.79
N PHE A 119 0.50 -2.01 0.91
CA PHE A 119 -0.39 -2.10 -0.24
C PHE A 119 -0.30 -0.88 -1.14
N TRP A 120 0.07 0.29 -0.60
CA TRP A 120 0.22 1.52 -1.36
C TRP A 120 1.38 1.49 -2.36
N ARG A 121 2.25 0.46 -2.30
CA ARG A 121 3.25 0.17 -3.33
C ARG A 121 2.66 -0.53 -4.56
N GLY A 122 1.42 -1.02 -4.47
CA GLY A 122 0.70 -1.69 -5.55
C GLY A 122 0.06 -0.74 -6.57
N THR A 123 -0.79 -1.29 -7.43
CA THR A 123 -1.50 -0.55 -8.48
C THR A 123 -2.66 0.23 -7.87
N LYS A 124 -2.67 1.54 -8.07
CA LYS A 124 -3.68 2.48 -7.56
C LYS A 124 -4.58 2.92 -8.71
N ASN A 125 -5.89 2.75 -8.55
CA ASN A 125 -6.88 3.37 -9.44
C ASN A 125 -7.66 4.41 -8.63
N TRP A 126 -7.29 5.67 -8.82
CA TRP A 126 -7.83 6.82 -8.09
C TRP A 126 -9.30 7.06 -8.40
N ASP A 127 -9.70 6.94 -9.66
CA ASP A 127 -11.08 7.20 -10.10
C ASP A 127 -12.07 6.21 -9.49
N ARG A 128 -11.64 4.95 -9.34
CA ARG A 128 -12.48 3.89 -8.75
C ARG A 128 -12.26 3.69 -7.26
N SER A 129 -11.38 4.47 -6.63
CA SER A 129 -10.98 4.29 -5.23
C SER A 129 -10.59 2.83 -4.92
N THR A 130 -9.78 2.21 -5.79
CA THR A 130 -9.32 0.83 -5.63
C THR A 130 -7.80 0.71 -5.60
N LEU A 131 -7.31 -0.28 -4.85
CA LEU A 131 -5.89 -0.56 -4.70
C LEU A 131 -5.66 -2.07 -4.82
N SER A 132 -4.69 -2.49 -5.62
CA SER A 132 -4.36 -3.90 -5.81
C SER A 132 -2.89 -4.17 -5.53
N HIS A 133 -2.60 -5.18 -4.70
CA HIS A 133 -1.23 -5.65 -4.43
C HIS A 133 -1.24 -7.15 -4.12
N GLN A 134 -0.32 -7.92 -4.73
CA GLN A 134 -0.13 -9.36 -4.48
C GLN A 134 -1.45 -10.17 -4.50
N SER A 135 -2.23 -10.03 -5.57
CA SER A 135 -3.53 -10.68 -5.77
C SER A 135 -4.66 -10.27 -4.80
N ILE A 136 -4.38 -9.39 -3.85
CA ILE A 136 -5.39 -8.80 -2.95
C ILE A 136 -5.79 -7.45 -3.52
N LYS A 137 -7.09 -7.16 -3.46
CA LYS A 137 -7.67 -5.90 -3.94
C LYS A 137 -8.52 -5.28 -2.85
N PHE A 138 -8.29 -4.00 -2.60
CA PHE A 138 -9.15 -3.14 -1.78
C PHE A 138 -10.05 -2.29 -2.68
N VAL A 139 -11.28 -2.11 -2.24
CA VAL A 139 -12.33 -1.29 -2.89
C VAL A 139 -12.96 -0.34 -1.87
N ASP A 140 -13.66 0.66 -2.39
CA ASP A 140 -14.30 1.75 -1.65
C ASP A 140 -13.38 2.42 -0.61
N ILE A 141 -12.14 2.69 -1.03
CA ILE A 141 -11.11 3.21 -0.15
C ILE A 141 -11.39 4.67 0.19
N ARG A 142 -11.32 4.98 1.49
CA ARG A 142 -11.45 6.32 2.05
C ARG A 142 -10.30 6.61 3.01
N ILE A 143 -9.89 7.87 3.10
CA ILE A 143 -8.71 8.32 3.83
C ILE A 143 -9.15 9.26 4.95
N ILE A 144 -8.46 9.17 6.09
CA ILE A 144 -8.73 9.97 7.28
C ILE A 144 -7.46 10.17 8.12
N TYR A 145 -7.48 11.16 9.01
CA TYR A 145 -6.42 11.32 10.00
C TYR A 145 -6.50 10.25 11.09
N PRO A 146 -5.37 9.75 11.61
CA PRO A 146 -5.34 8.76 12.70
C PRO A 146 -6.07 9.21 13.97
N SER A 147 -6.14 10.52 14.25
CA SER A 147 -6.79 11.08 15.43
C SER A 147 -8.27 10.66 15.57
N TYR A 148 -8.95 10.44 14.45
CA TYR A 148 -10.35 9.98 14.45
C TYR A 148 -10.51 8.54 14.95
N LEU A 149 -9.44 7.73 14.95
CA LEU A 149 -9.44 6.41 15.60
C LEU A 149 -9.14 6.51 17.09
N THR A 150 -8.46 7.55 17.55
CA THR A 150 -8.11 7.72 18.97
C THR A 150 -9.34 8.00 19.83
N ASP A 151 -10.34 8.70 19.29
CA ASP A 151 -11.66 8.89 19.94
C ASP A 151 -12.38 7.56 20.21
N MET A 152 -12.01 6.50 19.50
CA MET A 152 -12.53 5.13 19.68
C MET A 152 -11.92 4.44 20.91
N LYS A 153 -10.71 4.85 21.35
CA LYS A 153 -9.97 4.23 22.46
C LYS A 153 -10.39 4.71 23.86
N MET A 154 -11.26 5.72 23.97
CA MET A 154 -11.77 6.25 25.25
C MET A 154 -13.00 5.49 25.80
N GLY A 155 -13.39 4.39 25.17
CA GLY A 155 -14.46 3.50 25.66
C GLY A 155 -14.12 2.04 25.39
N ASN A 156 -13.44 1.40 26.34
CA ASN A 156 -13.28 -0.06 26.47
C ASN A 156 -13.14 -0.85 25.16
N ILE A 157 -12.02 -0.65 24.46
CA ILE A 157 -11.39 -1.76 23.75
C ILE A 157 -9.99 -1.85 24.32
N ALA A 158 -9.87 -2.71 25.35
CA ALA A 158 -8.60 -3.30 25.70
C ALA A 158 -7.96 -3.84 24.41
N SER A 159 -6.81 -3.29 24.06
CA SER A 159 -5.63 -4.07 23.67
C SER A 159 -5.69 -5.08 22.52
N ASP A 160 -6.77 -5.21 21.74
CA ASP A 160 -6.83 -6.23 20.68
C ASP A 160 -7.01 -5.64 19.27
N GLU A 161 -7.81 -4.59 19.05
CA GLU A 161 -8.02 -4.11 17.66
C GLU A 161 -6.97 -3.12 17.15
N ALA A 162 -6.23 -2.43 18.04
CA ALA A 162 -5.03 -1.69 17.67
C ALA A 162 -3.79 -2.60 17.52
N ALA A 163 -3.84 -3.83 18.05
CA ALA A 163 -2.82 -4.86 17.86
C ALA A 163 -3.05 -5.69 16.57
N VAL A 164 -4.24 -5.61 15.97
CA VAL A 164 -4.60 -6.27 14.69
C VAL A 164 -4.01 -5.56 13.46
N VAL A 165 -3.20 -4.50 13.64
CA VAL A 165 -2.30 -3.97 12.60
C VAL A 165 -1.18 -4.97 12.22
N LYS A 166 -0.98 -6.04 12.98
CA LYS A 166 -0.33 -7.27 12.48
C LYS A 166 -1.39 -8.22 11.91
N SER A 167 -1.89 -7.81 10.75
CA SER A 167 -2.63 -8.60 9.77
C SER A 167 -2.91 -10.08 10.13
N LYS A 168 -4.17 -10.37 10.48
CA LYS A 168 -4.82 -11.61 10.02
C LYS A 168 -5.05 -11.47 8.51
N VAL A 169 -3.96 -11.51 7.74
CA VAL A 169 -4.01 -12.17 6.42
C VAL A 169 -4.63 -13.53 6.73
N LYS A 170 -5.57 -14.03 5.92
CA LYS A 170 -5.81 -15.48 5.93
C LYS A 170 -4.47 -16.11 5.59
N ILE A 171 -3.72 -16.50 6.62
CA ILE A 171 -2.46 -17.22 6.48
C ILE A 171 -2.87 -18.54 5.84
N GLY A 172 -2.87 -18.58 4.51
CA GLY A 172 -2.53 -19.80 3.81
C GLY A 172 -1.27 -20.30 4.50
N ARG A 173 -1.32 -21.56 4.97
CA ARG A 173 -0.31 -22.27 5.77
C ARG A 173 0.95 -21.45 6.08
N PRO A 174 1.23 -21.10 7.34
CA PRO A 174 2.33 -20.22 7.69
C PRO A 174 3.62 -20.59 6.95
N SER A 175 4.22 -19.60 6.25
CA SER A 175 5.40 -19.85 5.43
C SER A 175 6.55 -20.35 6.30
N VAL A 176 6.94 -21.61 6.09
CA VAL A 176 8.03 -22.29 6.81
C VAL A 176 9.36 -21.54 6.65
N SER A 177 9.50 -20.71 5.62
CA SER A 177 10.70 -19.93 5.31
C SER A 177 11.18 -19.04 6.46
N GLY A 178 10.27 -18.33 7.13
CA GLY A 178 10.65 -17.38 8.18
C GLY A 178 11.20 -18.08 9.42
N GLN A 179 10.63 -19.24 9.76
CA GLN A 179 11.08 -20.02 10.91
C GLN A 179 12.37 -20.78 10.63
N LEU A 180 12.54 -21.29 9.41
CA LEU A 180 13.81 -21.89 8.97
C LEU A 180 14.96 -20.90 9.12
N LEU A 181 14.74 -19.63 8.76
CA LEU A 181 15.75 -18.59 8.86
C LEU A 181 16.14 -18.29 10.32
N ARG A 182 15.14 -18.12 11.21
CA ARG A 182 15.39 -17.89 12.64
C ARG A 182 16.07 -19.08 13.31
N CYS A 183 15.65 -20.30 12.96
CA CYS A 183 16.29 -21.53 13.43
C CYS A 183 17.76 -21.57 13.00
N PHE A 184 18.03 -21.28 11.72
CA PHE A 184 19.40 -21.24 11.19
C PHE A 184 20.26 -20.19 11.89
N GLU A 185 19.71 -19.01 12.19
CA GLU A 185 20.37 -17.94 12.94
C GLU A 185 20.69 -18.35 14.38
N ALA A 186 19.72 -18.91 15.10
CA ALA A 186 19.92 -19.39 16.47
C ALA A 186 20.96 -20.53 16.54
N LEU A 187 20.95 -21.44 15.55
CA LEU A 187 21.94 -22.52 15.47
C LEU A 187 23.33 -22.00 15.06
N LEU A 188 23.41 -20.94 14.27
CA LEU A 188 24.67 -20.29 13.92
C LEU A 188 25.25 -19.52 15.13
N GLU A 189 24.42 -18.76 15.84
CA GLU A 189 24.79 -18.00 17.04
C GLU A 189 25.25 -18.92 18.18
N SER A 190 24.61 -20.09 18.32
CA SER A 190 25.03 -21.12 19.28
C SER A 190 26.23 -21.96 18.83
N GLY A 191 26.87 -21.63 17.70
CA GLY A 191 28.05 -22.32 17.18
C GLY A 191 27.79 -23.73 16.67
N LYS A 192 26.53 -24.13 16.48
CA LYS A 192 26.14 -25.48 16.05
C LYS A 192 26.12 -25.65 14.53
N ILE A 193 26.07 -24.56 13.77
CA ILE A 193 26.30 -24.58 12.31
C ILE A 193 27.78 -24.39 12.04
N ASN A 194 28.41 -25.37 11.38
CA ASN A 194 29.79 -25.30 10.94
C ASN A 194 29.84 -25.15 9.40
N PRO A 195 30.22 -23.98 8.86
CA PRO A 195 30.31 -23.75 7.42
C PRO A 195 31.29 -24.67 6.68
N ARG A 196 32.25 -25.27 7.39
CA ARG A 196 33.23 -26.23 6.81
C ARG A 196 32.60 -27.59 6.49
N ASN A 197 31.49 -27.94 7.14
CA ASN A 197 30.78 -29.18 6.89
C ASN A 197 29.80 -29.04 5.71
N SER A 198 29.35 -30.17 5.15
CA SER A 198 28.34 -30.14 4.10
C SER A 198 27.04 -29.53 4.65
N PHE A 199 26.32 -28.76 3.83
CA PHE A 199 25.09 -28.12 4.30
C PHE A 199 24.06 -29.16 4.78
N ALA A 200 23.99 -30.29 4.07
CA ALA A 200 23.09 -31.40 4.38
C ALA A 200 23.33 -32.03 5.77
N SER A 201 24.57 -31.99 6.29
CA SER A 201 24.88 -32.52 7.63
C SER A 201 24.14 -31.81 8.77
N HIS A 202 23.65 -30.59 8.53
CA HIS A 202 22.94 -29.79 9.52
C HIS A 202 21.42 -29.95 9.48
N PHE A 203 20.86 -30.68 8.50
CA PHE A 203 19.41 -30.76 8.31
C PHE A 203 18.68 -31.46 9.46
N SER A 204 19.24 -32.53 10.02
CA SER A 204 18.69 -33.23 11.18
C SER A 204 18.61 -32.32 12.41
N MET A 205 19.65 -31.52 12.62
CA MET A 205 19.73 -30.56 13.73
C MET A 205 18.72 -29.41 13.58
N ILE A 206 18.55 -28.89 12.35
CA ILE A 206 17.53 -27.89 12.05
C ILE A 206 16.13 -28.43 12.34
N LYS A 207 15.83 -29.68 11.95
CA LYS A 207 14.54 -30.32 12.25
C LYS A 207 14.32 -30.55 13.75
N ALA A 208 15.36 -30.96 14.48
CA ALA A 208 15.31 -31.15 15.93
C ALA A 208 15.02 -29.83 16.66
N TRP A 209 15.72 -28.76 16.29
CA TRP A 209 15.53 -27.44 16.89
C TRP A 209 14.12 -26.89 16.63
N LEU A 210 13.60 -27.05 15.41
CA LEU A 210 12.23 -26.65 15.06
C LEU A 210 11.17 -27.43 15.85
N ASN A 211 11.42 -28.71 16.15
CA ASN A 211 10.51 -29.54 16.95
C ASN A 211 10.44 -29.11 18.41
N GLU A 212 11.56 -28.68 18.97
CA GLU A 212 11.65 -28.23 20.35
C GLU A 212 11.07 -26.81 20.55
N HIS A 213 11.32 -25.90 19.60
CA HIS A 213 11.02 -24.47 19.78
C HIS A 213 9.76 -23.99 19.05
N ASN A 214 9.18 -24.78 18.14
CA ASN A 214 7.98 -24.41 17.38
C ASN A 214 7.00 -25.59 17.14
N PRO A 215 6.56 -26.32 18.18
CA PRO A 215 5.70 -27.49 18.02
C PRO A 215 4.30 -27.16 17.46
N ASP A 216 3.75 -25.99 17.77
CA ASP A 216 2.38 -25.60 17.38
C ASP A 216 2.23 -25.28 15.88
N MET A 217 3.33 -24.88 15.23
CA MET A 217 3.32 -24.36 13.86
C MET A 217 3.70 -25.43 12.83
N MET A 218 4.55 -26.37 13.22
CA MET A 218 4.83 -27.59 12.46
C MET A 218 4.73 -28.78 13.42
N PRO A 219 3.55 -29.40 13.56
CA PRO A 219 3.37 -30.54 14.48
C PRO A 219 4.19 -31.79 14.09
N ASN A 220 4.87 -31.77 12.93
CA ASN A 220 5.83 -32.80 12.56
C ASN A 220 6.96 -32.25 11.67
N PRO A 221 8.01 -31.64 12.27
CA PRO A 221 9.16 -31.11 11.53
C PRO A 221 10.01 -32.21 10.86
N GLN A 222 9.87 -33.46 11.30
CA GLN A 222 10.53 -34.61 10.66
C GLN A 222 10.00 -34.86 9.24
N LYS A 223 8.75 -34.46 8.94
CA LYS A 223 8.18 -34.49 7.59
C LYS A 223 8.61 -33.32 6.70
N LEU A 224 9.43 -32.39 7.20
CA LEU A 224 9.99 -31.32 6.38
C LEU A 224 11.02 -31.89 5.40
N SER A 225 10.80 -31.73 4.10
CA SER A 225 11.73 -32.21 3.08
C SER A 225 13.03 -31.41 3.09
N ASP A 226 14.15 -32.11 2.94
CA ASP A 226 15.49 -31.53 2.87
C ASP A 226 15.63 -30.51 1.73
N ASN A 227 14.91 -30.72 0.63
CA ASN A 227 14.83 -29.75 -0.48
C ASN A 227 14.21 -28.41 -0.06
N THR A 228 13.27 -28.41 0.88
CA THR A 228 12.66 -27.18 1.41
C THR A 228 13.65 -26.44 2.30
N ILE A 229 14.34 -27.15 3.19
CA ILE A 229 15.41 -26.58 4.01
C ILE A 229 16.48 -25.97 3.10
N ARG A 230 16.94 -26.75 2.11
CA ARG A 230 17.94 -26.32 1.13
C ARG A 230 17.51 -25.08 0.37
N LYS A 231 16.28 -25.06 -0.19
CA LYS A 231 15.75 -23.94 -0.97
C LYS A 231 15.78 -22.61 -0.21
N HIS A 232 15.47 -22.64 1.09
CA HIS A 232 15.32 -21.42 1.87
C HIS A 232 16.62 -20.93 2.54
N LEU A 233 17.57 -21.83 2.75
CA LEU A 233 18.76 -21.54 3.57
C LEU A 233 20.09 -21.69 2.81
N SER A 234 20.11 -22.26 1.60
CA SER A 234 21.34 -22.45 0.82
C SER A 234 22.11 -21.16 0.56
N SER A 235 21.41 -20.08 0.19
CA SER A 235 22.02 -18.78 -0.06
C SER A 235 22.75 -18.26 1.18
N LYS A 236 22.17 -18.45 2.37
CA LYS A 236 22.72 -17.96 3.64
C LYS A 236 23.83 -18.85 4.18
N PHE A 237 23.77 -20.15 3.93
CA PHE A 237 24.86 -21.05 4.29
C PHE A 237 26.09 -20.84 3.40
N ASN A 238 25.89 -20.59 2.11
CA ASN A 238 26.99 -20.35 1.17
C ASN A 238 27.71 -19.03 1.43
N SER A 239 27.02 -17.99 1.91
CA SER A 239 27.66 -16.73 2.32
C SER A 239 28.51 -16.84 3.60
N LEU A 240 28.53 -18.00 4.26
CA LEU A 240 29.39 -18.26 5.43
C LEU A 240 30.66 -19.03 5.07
N LYS A 241 30.85 -19.37 3.78
CA LYS A 241 31.99 -20.16 3.27
C LYS A 241 33.13 -19.30 2.72
N ASP A 242 33.09 -18.00 2.95
CA ASP A 242 34.21 -17.10 2.68
C ASP A 242 35.41 -17.41 3.59
#